data_AF-V4R602-F1
#
_entry.id   AF-V4R602-F1
#
_cell.length_a   1.000
_cell.length_b   1.000
_cell.length_c   1.000
_cell.angle_alpha   90.00
_cell.angle_beta   90.00
_cell.angle_gamma   90.00
#
_symmetry.space_group_name_H-M   'P 1'
#
loop_
_entity.id
_entity.type
_entity.pdbx_description
1 polymer ?
#
loop_
_entity_poly.entity_id
_entity_poly.type
_entity_poly.pdbx_seq_one_letter_code
_entity_poly.pdbx_strand_id
1 'polypeptide(L)'
;MNVKELGAKVFTFKTPWTYLYLFLIPFINWCFAAVPQVALPDGGSWTPMAIVTGLVLVVRDFAQREISHWIIGALVIGLALSFLTSDPAVALASTCAFAVSELVDWAVYTFIKRPLSERVAISTALSAPLDSVVFYAIASTTIPGIFNIWSLASSVASKLAGVAIVYFVMRRREQAEAREKTS
;
A
#
# COMPACT_ATOMS: atom_id res chain seq x y z
N MET A 1 -19.05 -4.23 11.27
CA MET A 1 -19.15 -2.79 11.54
C MET A 1 -20.22 -2.20 10.65
N ASN A 2 -21.21 -1.50 11.22
CA ASN A 2 -22.28 -0.85 10.46
C ASN A 2 -21.94 0.62 10.12
N VAL A 3 -22.77 1.28 9.30
CA VAL A 3 -22.56 2.68 8.85
C VAL A 3 -22.51 3.67 10.03
N LYS A 4 -23.35 3.48 11.05
CA LYS A 4 -23.40 4.37 12.22
C LYS A 4 -22.12 4.26 13.05
N GLU A 5 -21.62 3.05 13.25
CA GLU A 5 -20.35 2.78 13.94
C GLU A 5 -19.15 3.32 13.17
N LEU A 6 -19.15 3.17 11.84
CA LEU A 6 -18.14 3.78 10.98
C LEU A 6 -18.15 5.30 11.16
N GLY A 7 -19.33 5.93 11.01
CA GLY A 7 -19.50 7.36 11.17
C GLY A 7 -18.99 7.84 12.53
N ALA A 8 -19.41 7.19 13.62
CA ALA A 8 -18.94 7.53 14.96
C ALA A 8 -17.42 7.42 15.10
N LYS A 9 -16.79 6.36 14.58
CA LYS A 9 -15.32 6.19 14.63
C LYS A 9 -14.55 7.26 13.85
N VAL A 10 -15.03 7.58 12.65
CA VAL A 10 -14.46 8.62 11.79
C VAL A 10 -14.64 9.97 12.48
N PHE A 11 -15.87 10.39 12.80
CA PHE A 11 -16.11 11.69 13.44
C PHE A 11 -15.43 11.88 14.80
N THR A 12 -15.11 10.81 15.52
CA THR A 12 -14.37 10.88 16.80
C THR A 12 -12.85 10.87 16.63
N PHE A 13 -12.32 10.88 15.40
CA PHE A 13 -10.89 10.82 15.09
C PHE A 13 -10.16 9.60 15.69
N LYS A 14 -10.90 8.52 15.94
CA LYS A 14 -10.34 7.27 16.51
C LYS A 14 -9.76 6.33 15.46
N THR A 15 -9.56 6.82 14.23
CA THR A 15 -9.07 6.06 13.07
C THR A 15 -7.87 6.72 12.39
N PRO A 16 -6.76 6.95 13.11
CA PRO A 16 -5.59 7.65 12.57
C PRO A 16 -5.00 6.97 11.33
N TRP A 17 -5.01 5.64 11.24
CA TRP A 17 -4.45 4.92 10.09
C TRP A 17 -5.30 5.12 8.83
N THR A 18 -6.62 5.18 8.98
CA THR A 18 -7.56 5.45 7.90
C THR A 18 -7.33 6.83 7.30
N TYR A 19 -7.13 7.85 8.15
CA TYR A 19 -6.82 9.21 7.68
C TYR A 19 -5.47 9.29 6.98
N LEU A 20 -4.45 8.64 7.57
CA LEU A 20 -3.14 8.57 6.97
C LEU A 20 -3.20 7.88 5.61
N TYR A 21 -3.93 6.77 5.49
CA TYR A 21 -4.13 6.07 4.21
C TYR A 21 -4.84 6.95 3.18
N LEU A 22 -5.95 7.60 3.55
CA LEU A 22 -6.69 8.53 2.68
C LEU A 22 -5.83 9.67 2.15
N PHE A 23 -4.92 10.18 2.97
CA PHE A 23 -3.96 11.21 2.56
C PHE A 23 -2.84 10.65 1.68
N LEU A 24 -2.31 9.46 2.01
CA LEU A 24 -1.19 8.86 1.29
C LEU A 24 -1.52 8.50 -0.16
N ILE A 25 -2.78 8.13 -0.47
CA ILE A 25 -3.17 7.77 -1.84
C ILE A 25 -2.91 8.93 -2.83
N PRO A 26 -3.54 10.11 -2.70
CA PRO A 26 -3.27 11.23 -3.60
C PRO A 26 -1.84 11.77 -3.46
N PHE A 27 -1.26 11.73 -2.25
CA PHE A 27 0.11 12.18 -2.03
C PHE A 27 1.13 11.37 -2.85
N ILE A 28 1.05 10.04 -2.84
CA ILE A 28 1.97 9.18 -3.59
C ILE A 28 1.77 9.33 -5.10
N ASN A 29 0.52 9.41 -5.55
CA ASN A 29 0.22 9.60 -6.96
C ASN A 29 0.78 10.93 -7.47
N TRP A 30 0.67 12.00 -6.68
CA TRP A 30 1.30 13.28 -6.98
C TRP A 30 2.84 13.15 -6.98
N CYS A 31 3.42 12.44 -6.02
CA CYS A 31 4.86 12.22 -5.97
C CYS A 31 5.41 11.42 -7.16
N PHE A 32 4.63 10.56 -7.81
CA PHE A 32 5.08 9.89 -9.04
C PHE A 32 5.32 10.86 -10.20
N ALA A 33 4.65 12.01 -10.20
CA ALA A 33 4.91 13.11 -11.13
C ALA A 33 5.97 14.09 -10.61
N ALA A 34 5.96 14.39 -9.30
CA ALA A 34 6.82 15.43 -8.72
C ALA A 34 8.26 14.96 -8.40
N VAL A 35 8.47 13.67 -8.13
CA VAL A 35 9.77 13.13 -7.73
C VAL A 35 10.50 12.58 -8.97
N PRO A 36 11.72 13.07 -9.27
CA PRO A 36 12.51 12.57 -10.38
C PRO A 36 12.77 11.07 -10.27
N GLN A 37 12.67 10.37 -11.39
CA GLN A 37 13.00 8.96 -11.48
C GLN A 37 14.49 8.79 -11.79
N VAL A 38 15.11 7.79 -11.18
CA VAL A 38 16.50 7.43 -11.41
C VAL A 38 16.54 6.45 -12.58
N ALA A 39 17.32 6.78 -13.61
CA ALA A 39 17.51 5.89 -14.75
C ALA A 39 18.24 4.61 -14.31
N LEU A 40 17.73 3.46 -14.75
CA LEU A 40 18.38 2.17 -14.58
C LEU A 40 19.29 1.89 -15.80
N PRO A 41 20.33 1.04 -15.65
CA PRO A 41 21.36 0.82 -16.69
C PRO A 41 20.84 0.32 -18.05
N ASP A 42 19.62 -0.21 -18.09
CA ASP A 42 19.01 -0.90 -19.22
C ASP A 42 17.87 -0.08 -19.88
N GLY A 43 17.73 1.20 -19.50
CA GLY A 43 16.67 2.09 -19.98
C GLY A 43 15.38 2.03 -19.16
N GLY A 44 15.35 1.25 -18.08
CA GLY A 44 14.31 1.33 -17.06
C GLY A 44 14.43 2.59 -16.19
N SER A 45 13.49 2.74 -15.27
CA SER A 45 13.47 3.84 -14.31
C SER A 45 13.00 3.34 -12.95
N TRP A 46 13.64 3.83 -11.90
CA TRP A 46 13.28 3.55 -10.52
C TRP A 46 12.87 4.83 -9.81
N THR A 47 11.83 4.76 -9.00
CA THR A 47 11.40 5.86 -8.15
C THR A 47 11.64 5.53 -6.67
N PRO A 48 12.28 6.41 -5.89
CA PRO A 48 12.38 6.25 -4.44
C PRO A 48 11.02 6.11 -3.77
N MET A 49 9.97 6.66 -4.38
CA MET A 49 8.59 6.54 -3.90
C MET A 49 8.10 5.09 -3.85
N ALA A 50 8.71 4.16 -4.58
CA ALA A 50 8.36 2.74 -4.50
C ALA A 50 8.57 2.17 -3.09
N ILE A 51 9.56 2.65 -2.34
CA ILE A 51 9.76 2.26 -0.93
C ILE A 51 8.58 2.76 -0.10
N VAL A 52 8.19 4.02 -0.30
CA VAL A 52 7.08 4.65 0.41
C VAL A 52 5.76 3.96 0.05
N THR A 53 5.54 3.60 -1.21
CA THR A 53 4.39 2.79 -1.64
C THR A 53 4.34 1.46 -0.89
N GLY A 54 5.48 0.82 -0.61
CA GLY A 54 5.53 -0.37 0.25
C GLY A 54 5.02 -0.10 1.66
N LEU A 55 5.37 1.05 2.24
CA LEU A 55 4.84 1.49 3.53
C LEU A 55 3.34 1.82 3.47
N VAL A 56 2.83 2.30 2.34
CA VAL A 56 1.39 2.52 2.15
C VAL A 56 0.62 1.21 2.25
N LEU A 57 1.14 0.11 1.71
CA LEU A 57 0.51 -1.21 1.84
C LEU A 57 0.38 -1.64 3.31
N VAL A 58 1.39 -1.32 4.14
CA VAL A 58 1.34 -1.54 5.59
C VAL A 58 0.32 -0.62 6.27
N VAL A 59 0.29 0.66 5.91
CA VAL A 59 -0.69 1.61 6.48
C VAL A 59 -2.12 1.19 6.13
N ARG A 60 -2.32 0.68 4.91
CA ARG A 60 -3.60 0.10 4.45
C ARG A 60 -4.03 -1.08 5.32
N ASP A 61 -3.13 -2.01 5.61
CA ASP A 61 -3.41 -3.13 6.52
C ASP A 61 -3.90 -2.64 7.89
N PHE A 62 -3.31 -1.57 8.43
CA PHE A 62 -3.76 -0.97 9.69
C PHE A 62 -5.10 -0.26 9.57
N ALA A 63 -5.31 0.51 8.50
CA ALA A 63 -6.58 1.17 8.20
C ALA A 63 -7.73 0.15 8.06
N GLN A 64 -7.49 -0.96 7.36
CA GLN A 64 -8.45 -2.06 7.22
C GLN A 64 -8.84 -2.65 8.58
N ARG A 65 -7.94 -2.67 9.57
CA ARG A 65 -8.31 -3.10 10.93
C ARG A 65 -9.18 -2.10 11.67
N GLU A 66 -9.03 -0.81 11.38
CA GLU A 66 -9.86 0.25 11.99
C GLU A 66 -11.29 0.23 11.44
N ILE A 67 -11.43 0.06 10.12
CA ILE A 67 -12.69 0.25 9.39
C ILE A 67 -13.19 -0.98 8.61
N SER A 68 -12.52 -2.12 8.69
CA SER A 68 -12.93 -3.38 8.04
C SER A 68 -13.17 -3.19 6.54
N HIS A 69 -14.27 -3.72 5.98
CA HIS A 69 -14.61 -3.67 4.56
C HIS A 69 -14.86 -2.26 4.01
N TRP A 70 -15.04 -1.26 4.88
CA TRP A 70 -15.22 0.13 4.46
C TRP A 70 -13.94 0.77 3.90
N ILE A 71 -12.81 0.06 4.01
CA ILE A 71 -11.55 0.43 3.36
C ILE A 71 -11.69 0.63 1.85
N ILE A 72 -12.60 -0.11 1.19
CA ILE A 72 -12.91 0.08 -0.23
C ILE A 72 -13.47 1.48 -0.47
N GLY A 73 -14.32 1.99 0.43
CA GLY A 73 -14.82 3.36 0.34
C GLY A 73 -13.72 4.40 0.52
N ALA A 74 -12.78 4.16 1.44
CA ALA A 74 -11.62 5.02 1.62
C ALA A 74 -10.72 5.01 0.37
N LEU A 75 -10.47 3.84 -0.21
CA LEU A 75 -9.76 3.70 -1.47
C LEU A 75 -10.44 4.52 -2.58
N VAL A 76 -11.75 4.33 -2.80
CA VAL A 76 -12.50 5.09 -3.81
C VAL A 76 -12.37 6.60 -3.63
N ILE A 77 -12.47 7.10 -2.39
CA ILE A 77 -12.33 8.53 -2.09
C ILE A 77 -10.90 9.01 -2.39
N GLY A 78 -9.88 8.29 -1.90
CA GLY A 78 -8.47 8.65 -2.12
C GLY A 78 -8.10 8.67 -3.61
N LEU A 79 -8.67 7.75 -4.38
CA LEU A 79 -8.48 7.71 -5.84
C LEU A 79 -9.22 8.84 -6.55
N ALA A 80 -10.45 9.15 -6.17
CA ALA A 80 -11.16 10.31 -6.69
C ALA A 80 -10.37 11.61 -6.48
N LEU A 81 -9.73 11.76 -5.31
CA LEU A 81 -8.81 12.87 -5.03
C LEU A 81 -7.52 12.80 -5.86
N SER A 82 -7.03 11.60 -6.19
CA SER A 82 -5.85 11.42 -7.03
C SER A 82 -6.07 11.89 -8.47
N PHE A 83 -7.26 11.67 -9.03
CA PHE A 83 -7.62 12.17 -10.36
C PHE A 83 -7.61 13.71 -10.46
N LEU A 84 -7.73 14.41 -9.34
CA LEU A 84 -7.64 15.89 -9.30
C LEU A 84 -6.20 16.41 -9.24
N THR A 85 -5.24 15.56 -8.86
CA THR A 85 -3.87 15.98 -8.50
C THR A 85 -2.78 15.37 -9.36
N SER A 86 -3.09 14.30 -10.10
CA SER A 86 -2.11 13.46 -10.79
C SER A 86 -2.50 13.21 -12.23
N ASP A 87 -1.54 12.76 -13.04
CA ASP A 87 -1.79 12.33 -14.42
C ASP A 87 -2.87 11.21 -14.44
N PRO A 88 -3.92 11.32 -15.27
CA PRO A 88 -5.01 10.34 -15.30
C PRO A 88 -4.56 8.91 -15.58
N ALA A 89 -3.49 8.70 -16.36
CA ALA A 89 -2.97 7.37 -16.66
C ALA A 89 -2.33 6.73 -15.43
N VAL A 90 -1.52 7.51 -14.70
CA VAL A 90 -0.88 7.06 -13.45
C VAL A 90 -1.93 6.84 -12.35
N ALA A 91 -2.91 7.73 -12.25
CA ALA A 91 -4.02 7.62 -11.30
C ALA A 91 -4.86 6.36 -11.58
N LEU A 92 -5.15 6.05 -12.84
CA LEU A 92 -5.90 4.85 -13.22
C LEU A 92 -5.08 3.57 -12.96
N ALA A 93 -3.80 3.55 -13.33
CA ALA A 93 -2.92 2.41 -13.10
C ALA A 93 -2.76 2.10 -11.61
N SER A 94 -2.52 3.12 -10.79
CA SER A 94 -2.43 3.00 -9.33
C SER A 94 -3.76 2.61 -8.69
N THR A 95 -4.88 3.15 -9.18
CA THR A 95 -6.24 2.75 -8.77
C THR A 95 -6.43 1.24 -8.88
N CYS A 96 -6.18 0.70 -10.07
CA CYS A 96 -6.38 -0.72 -10.33
C CYS A 96 -5.38 -1.58 -9.54
N ALA A 97 -4.13 -1.14 -9.42
CA ALA A 97 -3.10 -1.82 -8.63
C ALA A 97 -3.48 -1.89 -7.14
N PHE A 98 -3.92 -0.77 -6.55
CA PHE A 98 -4.39 -0.73 -5.18
C PHE A 98 -5.65 -1.58 -4.97
N ALA A 99 -6.60 -1.55 -5.89
CA ALA A 99 -7.83 -2.34 -5.80
C ALA A 99 -7.55 -3.85 -5.82
N VAL A 100 -6.68 -4.32 -6.72
CA VAL A 100 -6.28 -5.74 -6.76
C VAL A 100 -5.55 -6.13 -5.48
N SER A 101 -4.65 -5.28 -5.02
CA SER A 101 -3.87 -5.53 -3.80
C SER A 101 -4.73 -5.51 -2.54
N GLU A 102 -5.80 -4.71 -2.51
CA GLU A 102 -6.78 -4.70 -1.41
C GLU A 102 -7.54 -6.03 -1.31
N LEU A 103 -7.88 -6.65 -2.45
CA LEU A 103 -8.54 -7.96 -2.45
C LEU A 103 -7.63 -9.06 -1.89
N VAL A 104 -6.33 -8.98 -2.18
CA VAL A 104 -5.32 -9.91 -1.67
C VAL A 104 -5.18 -9.75 -0.16
N ASP A 105 -5.10 -8.51 0.33
CA ASP A 105 -5.02 -8.25 1.76
C ASP A 105 -6.27 -8.73 2.48
N TRP A 106 -7.46 -8.41 1.95
CA TRP A 106 -8.72 -8.91 2.48
C TRP A 106 -8.72 -10.45 2.58
N ALA A 107 -8.23 -11.15 1.56
CA ALA A 107 -8.11 -12.61 1.60
C ALA A 107 -7.13 -13.06 2.69
N VAL A 108 -5.94 -12.45 2.79
CA VAL A 108 -4.94 -12.77 3.82
C VAL A 108 -5.51 -12.56 5.22
N TYR A 109 -6.13 -11.42 5.51
CA TYR A 109 -6.69 -11.12 6.82
C TYR A 109 -7.92 -11.95 7.17
N THR A 110 -8.66 -12.42 6.17
CA THR A 110 -9.84 -13.28 6.35
C THR A 110 -9.45 -14.72 6.64
N PHE A 111 -8.48 -15.28 5.90
CA PHE A 111 -8.15 -16.70 5.96
C PHE A 111 -6.95 -17.03 6.85
N ILE A 112 -6.00 -16.11 7.04
CA ILE A 112 -4.75 -16.38 7.77
C ILE A 112 -4.87 -15.97 9.24
N LYS A 113 -4.79 -16.96 10.13
CA LYS A 113 -4.79 -16.79 11.59
C LYS A 113 -3.38 -16.82 12.18
N ARG A 114 -2.60 -15.77 11.95
CA ARG A 114 -1.23 -15.59 12.47
C ARG A 114 -1.09 -14.35 13.36
N PRO A 115 0.03 -14.11 14.05
CA PRO A 115 0.33 -12.82 14.69
C PRO A 115 0.24 -11.66 13.70
N LEU A 116 0.06 -10.44 14.22
CA LEU A 116 -0.15 -9.26 13.38
C LEU A 116 1.07 -9.00 12.48
N SER A 117 2.28 -9.09 13.03
CA SER A 117 3.52 -8.92 12.27
C SER A 117 3.60 -9.86 11.06
N GLU A 118 3.26 -11.13 11.24
CA GLU A 118 3.24 -12.14 10.19
C GLU A 118 2.18 -11.86 9.13
N ARG A 119 0.96 -11.44 9.53
CA ARG A 119 -0.09 -11.09 8.56
C ARG A 119 0.33 -9.92 7.68
N VAL A 120 0.84 -8.85 8.27
CA VAL A 120 1.33 -7.66 7.51
C VAL A 120 2.41 -8.07 6.51
N ALA A 121 3.37 -8.89 6.95
CA ALA A 121 4.45 -9.35 6.08
C ALA A 121 3.94 -10.24 4.95
N ILE A 122 3.05 -11.20 5.22
CA ILE A 122 2.47 -12.07 4.20
C ILE A 122 1.61 -11.27 3.22
N SER A 123 0.76 -10.37 3.74
CA SER A 123 -0.12 -9.51 2.95
C SER A 123 0.69 -8.70 1.96
N THR A 124 1.70 -7.97 2.44
CA THR A 124 2.51 -7.16 1.55
C THR A 124 3.41 -7.99 0.64
N ALA A 125 3.92 -9.14 1.08
CA ALA A 125 4.73 -10.01 0.23
C ALA A 125 3.96 -10.49 -1.03
N LEU A 126 2.63 -10.66 -0.92
CA LEU A 126 1.76 -11.01 -2.04
C LEU A 126 1.27 -9.77 -2.80
N SER A 127 0.88 -8.73 -2.07
CA SER A 127 0.32 -7.51 -2.62
C SER A 127 1.35 -6.66 -3.37
N ALA A 128 2.61 -6.57 -2.94
CA ALA A 128 3.62 -5.73 -3.59
C ALA A 128 3.98 -6.18 -5.03
N PRO A 129 4.19 -7.48 -5.32
CA PRO A 129 4.34 -7.96 -6.69
C PRO A 129 3.10 -7.68 -7.54
N LEU A 130 1.91 -7.98 -7.03
CA LEU A 130 0.66 -7.79 -7.76
C LEU A 130 0.40 -6.32 -8.06
N ASP A 131 0.57 -5.44 -7.07
CA ASP A 131 0.51 -4.00 -7.22
C ASP A 131 1.42 -3.51 -8.35
N SER A 132 2.69 -3.92 -8.32
CA SER A 132 3.68 -3.47 -9.30
C SER A 132 3.37 -4.02 -10.71
N VAL A 133 2.99 -5.29 -10.83
CA VAL A 133 2.63 -5.90 -12.11
C VAL A 133 1.41 -5.21 -12.71
N VAL A 134 0.35 -5.02 -11.93
CA VAL A 134 -0.89 -4.37 -12.40
C VAL A 134 -0.62 -2.92 -12.76
N PHE A 135 0.14 -2.19 -11.94
CA PHE A 135 0.51 -0.80 -12.21
C PHE A 135 1.25 -0.66 -13.54
N TYR A 136 2.36 -1.39 -13.72
CA TYR A 136 3.16 -1.27 -14.96
C TYR A 136 2.40 -1.81 -16.18
N ALA A 137 1.63 -2.89 -16.04
CA ALA A 137 0.80 -3.41 -17.13
C ALA A 137 -0.20 -2.37 -17.63
N ILE A 138 -0.96 -1.74 -16.73
CA ILE A 138 -1.95 -0.72 -17.10
C ILE A 138 -1.26 0.56 -17.57
N ALA A 139 -0.25 1.04 -16.85
CA ALA A 139 0.46 2.26 -17.22
C ALA A 139 1.10 2.16 -18.62
N SER A 140 1.61 0.99 -18.99
CA SER A 140 2.21 0.75 -20.32
C SER A 140 1.27 0.88 -21.50
N THR A 141 -0.05 0.80 -21.28
CA THR A 141 -1.04 1.03 -22.34
C THR A 141 -1.12 2.49 -22.75
N THR A 142 -0.71 3.41 -21.86
CA THR A 142 -0.88 4.86 -22.03
C THR A 142 0.46 5.61 -22.02
N ILE A 143 1.47 5.09 -21.32
CA ILE A 143 2.79 5.69 -21.17
C ILE A 143 3.82 4.80 -21.88
N PRO A 144 4.25 5.15 -23.10
CA PRO A 144 5.21 4.36 -23.85
C PRO A 144 6.54 4.21 -23.10
N GLY A 145 7.07 2.99 -23.05
CA GLY A 145 8.38 2.71 -22.44
C GLY A 145 8.40 2.64 -20.91
N ILE A 146 7.26 2.81 -20.22
CA ILE A 146 7.22 2.70 -18.75
C ILE A 146 7.43 1.27 -18.24
N PHE A 147 7.01 0.26 -19.02
CA PHE A 147 7.19 -1.14 -18.65
C PHE A 147 8.61 -1.58 -18.97
N ASN A 148 9.34 -1.94 -17.92
CA ASN A 148 10.66 -2.52 -18.01
C ASN A 148 10.82 -3.52 -16.85
N ILE A 149 11.47 -4.66 -17.12
CA ILE A 149 11.58 -5.73 -16.13
C ILE A 149 12.39 -5.33 -14.88
N TRP A 150 13.39 -4.46 -15.05
CA TRP A 150 14.19 -3.92 -13.96
C TRP A 150 13.45 -2.83 -13.20
N SER A 151 12.62 -2.00 -13.87
CA SER A 151 11.69 -1.09 -13.18
C SER A 151 10.70 -1.88 -12.31
N LEU A 152 10.13 -2.95 -12.85
CA LEU A 152 9.23 -3.84 -12.10
C LEU A 152 9.95 -4.49 -10.91
N ALA A 153 11.09 -5.13 -11.14
CA ALA A 153 11.85 -5.83 -10.11
C ALA A 153 12.32 -4.88 -9.00
N SER A 154 12.84 -3.71 -9.36
CA SER A 154 13.28 -2.69 -8.39
C SER A 154 12.11 -2.12 -7.59
N SER A 155 10.94 -1.92 -8.23
CA SER A 155 9.71 -1.49 -7.54
C SER A 155 9.24 -2.52 -6.51
N VAL A 156 9.17 -3.79 -6.89
CA VAL A 156 8.82 -4.88 -5.97
C VAL A 156 9.83 -4.98 -4.83
N ALA A 157 11.13 -5.00 -5.14
CA ALA A 157 12.18 -5.08 -4.14
C ALA A 157 12.11 -3.89 -3.14
N SER A 158 11.85 -2.69 -3.65
CA SER A 158 11.71 -1.48 -2.82
C SER A 158 10.53 -1.56 -1.86
N LYS A 159 9.37 -2.04 -2.34
CA LYS A 159 8.18 -2.20 -1.52
C LYS A 159 8.41 -3.25 -0.43
N LEU A 160 9.00 -4.39 -0.79
CA LEU A 160 9.35 -5.45 0.15
C LEU A 160 10.39 -5.00 1.18
N ALA A 161 11.39 -4.20 0.78
CA ALA A 161 12.37 -3.63 1.70
C ALA A 161 11.72 -2.69 2.72
N GLY A 162 10.79 -1.82 2.28
CA GLY A 162 10.02 -0.96 3.17
C GLY A 162 9.25 -1.76 4.23
N VAL A 163 8.61 -2.85 3.81
CA VAL A 163 7.85 -3.71 4.75
C VAL A 163 8.72 -4.56 5.63
N ALA A 164 9.86 -5.05 5.13
CA ALA A 164 10.80 -5.82 5.94
C ALA A 164 11.22 -5.02 7.19
N ILE A 165 11.47 -3.71 7.04
CA ILE A 165 11.79 -2.82 8.17
C ILE A 165 10.66 -2.81 9.19
N VAL A 166 9.41 -2.57 8.76
CA VAL A 166 8.23 -2.56 9.64
C VAL A 166 8.08 -3.92 10.34
N TYR A 167 8.19 -5.01 9.59
CA TYR A 167 8.07 -6.37 10.10
C TYR A 167 9.08 -6.64 11.23
N PHE A 168 10.36 -6.30 11.03
CA PHE A 168 11.38 -6.51 12.04
C PHE A 168 11.13 -5.68 13.29
N VAL A 169 10.65 -4.44 13.15
CA VAL A 169 10.28 -3.58 14.29
C VAL A 169 9.11 -4.19 15.07
N MET A 170 8.06 -4.64 14.39
CA MET A 170 6.88 -5.25 15.02
C MET A 170 7.22 -6.56 15.71
N ARG A 171 7.98 -7.44 15.03
CA ARG A 171 8.37 -8.74 15.58
C ARG A 171 9.23 -8.60 16.83
N ARG A 172 10.13 -7.61 16.88
CA ARG A 172 10.93 -7.32 18.09
C ARG A 172 10.05 -6.92 19.28
N ARG A 173 9.00 -6.11 19.04
CA ARG A 173 8.05 -5.69 20.07
C ARG A 173 7.22 -6.86 20.59
N GLU A 174 6.65 -7.67 19.68
CA GLU A 174 5.89 -8.86 20.06
C GLU A 174 6.73 -9.85 20.89
N GLN A 175 8.02 -10.01 20.55
CA GLN A 175 8.95 -10.84 21.33
C GLN A 175 9.29 -10.26 22.71
N ALA A 176 9.46 -8.94 22.82
CA ALA A 176 9.71 -8.29 24.10
C ALA A 176 8.52 -8.45 25.05
N GLU A 177 7.30 -8.21 24.55
CA GLU A 177 6.05 -8.38 25.32
C GLU A 177 5.83 -9.84 25.75
N ALA A 178 6.19 -10.81 24.91
CA ALA A 178 6.10 -12.22 25.26
C ALA A 178 7.09 -12.61 26.37
N ARG A 179 8.29 -12.03 26.38
CA ARG A 179 9.30 -12.26 27.43
C ARG A 179 8.86 -11.69 28.77
N GLU A 180 8.28 -10.49 28.77
CA GLU A 180 7.78 -9.83 29.98
C GLU A 180 6.64 -10.64 30.65
N LYS A 181 5.75 -11.26 29.86
CA LYS A 181 4.66 -12.10 30.37
C LYS A 181 5.09 -13.45 30.94
N THR A 182 6.33 -13.87 30.69
CA THR A 182 6.88 -15.18 31.11
C THR A 182 7.87 -15.04 32.27
N SER A 183 8.25 -13.80 32.64
CA SER A 183 9.07 -13.47 33.80
C SER A 183 8.21 -13.18 35.03
#